data_AF-A0A5F7Z8N6-F1
#
_entry.id   AF-A0A5F7Z8N6-F1
#
_cell.length_a   1.000
_cell.length_b   1.000
_cell.length_c   1.000
_cell.angle_alpha   90.00
_cell.angle_beta   90.00
_cell.angle_gamma   90.00
#
_symmetry.space_group_name_H-M   'P 1'
#
loop_
_entity.id
_entity.type
_entity.pdbx_description
1 polymer ?
#
loop_
_entity_poly.entity_id
_entity_poly.type
_entity_poly.pdbx_seq_one_letter_code
_entity_poly.pdbx_strand_id
1 'polypeptide(L)'
;MYRTEIRMARMPRKAGNFYVPAEPKLAFVIRIRGISGVSPEVRKVLQLLCLCQIFNGTFVKLNKASVNTLRTAESYITWGNPNLKSVKELIYKRGYGKINKQIALTDNALIVPSLGKYGIICMEDLIHEIYTIGKCFKEANNFLWPFKLSIFTKR
;
A
#
# COMPACT_ATOMS: atom_id res chain seq x y z
N MET A 1 17.54 -2.00 -7.72
CA MET A 1 17.61 -2.76 -6.45
C MET A 1 17.68 -4.28 -6.67
N TYR A 2 16.78 -4.89 -7.44
CA TYR A 2 16.71 -6.35 -7.68
C TYR A 2 18.03 -7.04 -8.10
N ARG A 3 18.81 -6.46 -9.03
CA ARG A 3 20.09 -7.06 -9.49
C ARG A 3 21.15 -7.13 -8.38
N THR A 4 21.16 -6.15 -7.48
CA THR A 4 22.12 -6.07 -6.37
C THR A 4 21.79 -7.12 -5.31
N GLU A 5 20.52 -7.31 -4.98
CA GLU A 5 20.07 -8.32 -4.02
C GLU A 5 20.38 -9.74 -4.48
N ILE A 6 20.22 -10.04 -5.78
CA ILE A 6 20.60 -11.35 -6.34
C ILE A 6 22.11 -11.59 -6.18
N ARG A 7 22.93 -10.56 -6.42
CA ARG A 7 24.38 -10.65 -6.23
C ARG A 7 24.73 -10.89 -4.76
N MET A 8 24.10 -10.14 -3.85
CA MET A 8 24.26 -10.27 -2.40
C MET A 8 23.76 -11.63 -1.87
N ALA A 9 22.78 -12.26 -2.52
CA ALA A 9 22.33 -13.60 -2.17
C ALA A 9 23.27 -14.71 -2.68
N ARG A 10 23.98 -14.47 -3.79
CA ARG A 10 24.89 -15.46 -4.41
C ARG A 10 26.29 -15.49 -3.78
N MET A 11 26.81 -14.35 -3.35
CA MET A 11 28.15 -14.24 -2.77
C MET A 11 28.37 -15.07 -1.49
N PRO A 12 27.52 -14.95 -0.44
CA PRO A 12 27.71 -15.68 0.80
C PRO A 12 27.48 -17.19 0.65
N ARG A 13 26.62 -17.63 -0.30
CA ARG A 13 26.43 -19.06 -0.60
C ARG A 13 27.73 -19.76 -1.02
N LYS A 14 28.64 -19.05 -1.71
CA LYS A 14 29.95 -19.58 -2.08
C LYS A 14 30.87 -19.81 -0.87
N ALA A 15 30.62 -19.07 0.21
CA ALA A 15 31.36 -19.16 1.47
C ALA A 15 30.60 -19.96 2.56
N GLY A 16 29.56 -20.71 2.18
CA GLY A 16 28.73 -21.48 3.12
C GLY A 16 27.81 -20.63 4.03
N ASN A 17 27.71 -19.33 3.79
CA ASN A 17 26.88 -18.40 4.56
C ASN A 17 25.57 -18.05 3.82
N PHE A 18 24.61 -17.47 4.54
CA PHE A 18 23.31 -17.06 3.99
C PHE A 18 23.10 -15.55 4.11
N TYR A 19 22.47 -14.96 3.08
CA TYR A 19 22.06 -13.56 3.08
C TYR A 19 20.60 -13.45 3.53
N VAL A 20 20.34 -12.65 4.55
CA VAL A 20 18.99 -12.31 5.00
C VAL A 20 18.60 -10.96 4.39
N PRO A 21 17.56 -10.90 3.53
CA PRO A 21 17.12 -9.64 2.96
C PRO A 21 16.48 -8.75 4.03
N ALA A 22 16.47 -7.45 3.78
CA ALA A 22 15.82 -6.49 4.66
C ALA A 22 14.31 -6.79 4.78
N GLU A 23 13.77 -6.58 5.98
CA GLU A 23 12.34 -6.76 6.20
C GLU A 23 11.51 -5.79 5.34
N PRO A 24 10.38 -6.26 4.81
CA PRO A 24 9.48 -5.44 4.01
C PRO A 24 8.84 -4.36 4.89
N LYS A 25 8.83 -3.13 4.39
CA LYS A 25 8.32 -1.98 5.14
C LYS A 25 6.90 -1.57 4.71
N LEU A 26 6.39 -2.08 3.60
CA LEU A 26 5.11 -1.68 3.00
C LEU A 26 4.18 -2.90 2.90
N ALA A 27 2.95 -2.75 3.39
CA ALA A 27 1.87 -3.70 3.15
C ALA A 27 0.76 -3.07 2.31
N PHE A 28 0.13 -3.88 1.48
CA PHE A 28 -1.17 -3.60 0.90
C PHE A 28 -2.20 -4.43 1.64
N VAL A 29 -3.23 -3.76 2.16
CA VAL A 29 -4.27 -4.36 3.01
C VAL A 29 -5.58 -4.31 2.26
N ILE A 30 -6.32 -5.42 2.24
CA ILE A 30 -7.63 -5.55 1.58
C ILE A 30 -8.63 -6.07 2.60
N ARG A 31 -9.82 -5.47 2.65
CA ARG A 31 -10.93 -6.01 3.44
C ARG A 31 -11.64 -7.15 2.71
N ILE A 32 -11.76 -8.30 3.36
CA ILE A 32 -12.35 -9.51 2.79
C ILE A 32 -13.74 -9.86 3.36
N ARG A 33 -14.09 -9.37 4.55
CA ARG A 33 -15.37 -9.67 5.22
C ARG A 33 -16.22 -8.43 5.50
N GLY A 34 -17.54 -8.62 5.59
CA GLY A 34 -18.53 -7.59 5.89
C GLY A 34 -18.46 -7.03 7.33
N ILE A 35 -19.42 -6.20 7.73
CA ILE A 35 -19.44 -5.54 9.06
C ILE A 35 -20.35 -6.23 10.09
N SER A 36 -21.04 -7.31 9.68
CA SER A 36 -21.94 -8.05 10.57
C SER A 36 -21.15 -8.74 11.70
N GLY A 37 -21.60 -8.56 12.94
CA GLY A 37 -20.98 -9.17 14.13
C GLY A 37 -19.57 -8.70 14.47
N VAL A 38 -19.10 -7.59 13.88
CA VAL A 38 -17.75 -7.06 14.15
C VAL A 38 -17.72 -6.38 15.51
N SER A 39 -16.74 -6.75 16.35
CA SER A 39 -16.53 -6.09 17.65
C SER A 39 -16.23 -4.58 17.47
N PRO A 40 -16.59 -3.72 18.43
CA PRO A 40 -16.34 -2.28 18.33
C PRO A 40 -14.86 -1.93 18.08
N GLU A 41 -13.94 -2.69 18.69
CA GLU A 41 -12.50 -2.53 18.54
C GLU A 41 -12.06 -2.77 17.09
N VAL A 42 -12.45 -3.92 16.51
CA VAL A 42 -12.11 -4.27 15.12
C VAL A 42 -12.76 -3.28 14.15
N ARG A 43 -13.99 -2.84 14.43
CA ARG A 43 -14.66 -1.81 13.62
C ARG A 43 -13.86 -0.51 13.61
N LYS A 44 -13.31 -0.10 14.75
CA LYS A 44 -12.49 1.11 14.85
C LYS A 44 -11.18 0.95 14.06
N VAL A 45 -10.53 -0.21 14.15
CA VAL A 45 -9.33 -0.53 13.35
C VAL A 45 -9.61 -0.43 11.85
N LEU A 46 -10.70 -1.05 11.37
CA LEU A 46 -11.08 -0.98 9.95
C LEU A 46 -11.35 0.45 9.48
N GLN A 47 -11.96 1.29 10.34
CA GLN A 47 -12.16 2.72 10.05
C GLN A 47 -10.84 3.49 9.96
N LEU A 48 -9.90 3.24 10.88
CA LEU A 48 -8.57 3.87 10.88
C LEU A 48 -7.77 3.51 9.62
N LEU A 49 -7.94 2.29 9.12
CA LEU A 49 -7.34 1.84 7.86
C LEU A 49 -8.11 2.31 6.61
N CYS A 50 -9.19 3.07 6.78
CA CYS A 50 -10.09 3.51 5.72
C CYS A 50 -10.77 2.37 4.92
N LEU A 51 -10.93 1.20 5.55
CA LEU A 51 -11.51 -0.02 4.98
C LEU A 51 -13.01 -0.13 5.28
N CYS A 52 -13.78 0.88 4.88
CA CYS A 52 -15.23 0.96 5.20
C CYS A 52 -16.09 -0.05 4.42
N GLN A 53 -15.68 -0.44 3.21
CA GLN A 53 -16.42 -1.36 2.33
C GLN A 53 -15.59 -2.64 2.08
N ILE A 54 -16.28 -3.75 1.75
CA ILE A 54 -15.62 -5.00 1.33
C ILE A 54 -14.87 -4.74 0.02
N PHE A 55 -13.71 -5.35 -0.15
CA PHE A 55 -12.80 -5.18 -1.29
C PHE A 55 -12.22 -3.76 -1.43
N ASN A 56 -12.35 -2.92 -0.40
CA ASN A 56 -11.47 -1.76 -0.31
C ASN A 56 -10.06 -2.23 0.02
N GLY A 57 -9.07 -1.55 -0.56
CA GLY A 57 -7.67 -1.73 -0.21
C GLY A 57 -6.93 -0.42 0.04
N THR A 58 -5.92 -0.45 0.91
CA THR A 58 -5.08 0.70 1.24
C THR A 58 -3.63 0.27 1.45
N PHE A 59 -2.69 1.20 1.26
CA PHE A 59 -1.30 0.98 1.62
C PHE A 59 -1.06 1.34 3.08
N VAL A 60 -0.25 0.53 3.76
CA VAL A 60 0.11 0.72 5.17
C VAL A 60 1.61 0.57 5.33
N LYS A 61 2.24 1.58 5.96
CA LYS A 61 3.62 1.49 6.41
C LYS A 61 3.70 0.54 7.59
N LEU A 62 4.53 -0.50 7.47
CA LEU A 62 4.77 -1.49 8.50
C LEU A 62 5.73 -0.95 9.56
N ASN A 63 5.24 -0.94 10.79
CA ASN A 63 5.99 -0.80 12.02
C ASN A 63 5.37 -1.73 13.09
N LYS A 64 5.98 -1.82 14.27
CA LYS A 64 5.49 -2.71 15.34
C LYS A 64 4.02 -2.43 15.72
N ALA A 65 3.63 -1.16 15.75
CA ALA A 65 2.27 -0.76 16.10
C ALA A 65 1.25 -1.14 15.01
N SER A 66 1.56 -0.86 13.75
CA SER A 66 0.69 -1.17 12.62
C SER A 66 0.52 -2.67 12.45
N VAL A 67 1.57 -3.47 12.67
CA VAL A 67 1.47 -4.94 12.65
C VAL A 67 0.51 -5.41 13.73
N ASN A 68 0.57 -4.86 14.95
CA ASN A 68 -0.39 -5.19 15.99
C ASN A 68 -1.82 -4.77 15.60
N THR A 69 -2.00 -3.58 15.03
CA THR A 69 -3.30 -3.12 14.50
C THR A 69 -3.85 -4.06 13.43
N LEU A 70 -2.99 -4.53 12.50
CA LEU A 70 -3.37 -5.50 11.47
C LEU A 70 -3.74 -6.86 12.06
N ARG A 71 -3.02 -7.32 13.08
CA ARG A 71 -3.33 -8.58 13.79
C ARG A 71 -4.68 -8.53 14.48
N THR A 72 -5.07 -7.41 15.10
CA THR A 72 -6.40 -7.25 15.71
C THR A 72 -7.54 -7.48 14.71
N ALA A 73 -7.35 -7.08 13.45
CA ALA A 73 -8.37 -7.20 12.39
C ALA A 73 -8.11 -8.36 11.42
N GLU A 74 -7.18 -9.28 11.72
CA GLU A 74 -6.68 -10.31 10.80
C GLU A 74 -7.78 -11.20 10.21
N SER A 75 -8.83 -11.49 10.95
CA SER A 75 -9.95 -12.29 10.46
C SER A 75 -10.83 -11.59 9.41
N TYR A 76 -10.72 -10.27 9.27
CA TYR A 76 -11.51 -9.43 8.35
C TYR A 76 -10.73 -8.86 7.18
N ILE A 77 -9.40 -8.90 7.25
CA ILE A 77 -8.50 -8.34 6.25
C ILE A 77 -7.54 -9.42 5.76
N THR A 78 -7.07 -9.26 4.53
CA THR A 78 -5.84 -9.91 4.06
C THR A 78 -4.83 -8.83 3.75
N TRP A 79 -3.56 -9.08 4.05
CA TRP A 79 -2.50 -8.12 3.75
C TRP A 79 -1.21 -8.84 3.38
N GLY A 80 -0.39 -8.15 2.59
CA GLY A 80 0.89 -8.68 2.13
C GLY A 80 1.72 -7.60 1.46
N ASN A 81 2.96 -7.94 1.12
CA ASN A 81 3.90 -6.99 0.56
C ASN A 81 3.73 -6.92 -0.96
N PRO A 82 3.32 -5.76 -1.51
CA PRO A 82 3.16 -5.64 -2.95
C PRO A 82 4.54 -5.50 -3.62
N ASN A 83 4.65 -6.01 -4.85
CA ASN A 83 5.81 -5.70 -5.70
C ASN A 83 5.58 -4.38 -6.46
N LEU A 84 6.67 -3.77 -6.97
CA LEU A 84 6.60 -2.49 -7.68
C LEU A 84 5.63 -2.51 -8.87
N LYS A 85 5.59 -3.62 -9.62
CA LYS A 85 4.68 -3.78 -10.78
C LYS A 85 3.22 -3.75 -10.33
N SER A 86 2.87 -4.44 -9.25
CA SER A 86 1.53 -4.47 -8.68
C SER A 86 1.11 -3.11 -8.15
N VAL A 87 2.00 -2.39 -7.44
CA VAL A 87 1.73 -1.01 -6.99
C VAL A 87 1.47 -0.10 -8.20
N LYS A 88 2.35 -0.18 -9.21
CA LYS A 88 2.23 0.58 -10.45
C LYS A 88 0.87 0.34 -11.11
N GLU A 89 0.56 -0.91 -11.43
CA GLU A 89 -0.70 -1.27 -12.08
C GLU A 89 -1.93 -0.89 -11.27
N LEU A 90 -1.87 -1.02 -9.94
CA LEU A 90 -2.98 -0.66 -9.07
C LEU A 90 -3.25 0.85 -9.12
N ILE A 91 -2.21 1.68 -9.02
CA ILE A 91 -2.34 3.13 -9.04
C ILE A 91 -2.81 3.62 -10.42
N TYR A 92 -2.30 3.09 -11.54
CA TYR A 92 -2.81 3.49 -12.85
C TYR A 92 -4.25 3.03 -13.12
N LYS A 93 -4.61 1.79 -12.76
CA LYS A 93 -5.92 1.23 -13.11
C LYS A 93 -7.04 1.66 -12.16
N ARG A 94 -6.71 1.89 -10.88
CA ARG A 94 -7.68 2.08 -9.80
C ARG A 94 -7.34 3.25 -8.87
N GLY A 95 -6.32 4.04 -9.19
CA GLY A 95 -5.92 5.20 -8.41
C GLY A 95 -6.92 6.34 -8.57
N TYR A 96 -7.42 6.80 -7.42
CA TYR A 96 -8.18 8.04 -7.32
C TYR A 96 -7.48 8.97 -6.33
N GLY A 97 -7.39 10.25 -6.67
CA GLY A 97 -6.92 11.31 -5.79
C GLY A 97 -8.06 11.93 -5.00
N LYS A 98 -7.77 12.37 -3.79
CA LYS A 98 -8.66 13.14 -2.92
C LYS A 98 -8.45 14.64 -3.15
N ILE A 99 -9.16 15.20 -4.12
CA ILE A 99 -9.09 16.62 -4.50
C ILE A 99 -10.49 17.22 -4.34
N ASN A 100 -10.87 17.53 -3.08
CA ASN A 100 -12.23 17.86 -2.62
C ASN A 100 -13.28 16.75 -2.82
N LYS A 101 -13.25 16.09 -3.98
CA LYS A 101 -14.02 14.91 -4.38
C LYS A 101 -13.07 13.79 -4.83
N GLN A 102 -13.63 12.61 -5.08
CA GLN A 102 -12.90 11.47 -5.64
C GLN A 102 -12.68 11.71 -7.15
N ILE A 103 -11.43 11.89 -7.59
CA ILE A 103 -11.08 12.13 -9.01
C ILE A 103 -10.12 11.04 -9.49
N ALA A 104 -10.36 10.49 -10.67
CA ALA A 104 -9.47 9.48 -11.27
C ALA A 104 -8.12 10.12 -11.65
N LEU A 105 -7.01 9.42 -11.37
CA LEU A 105 -5.67 9.91 -11.69
C LEU A 105 -5.34 9.66 -13.16
N THR A 106 -5.83 10.53 -14.05
CA THR A 106 -5.61 10.42 -15.51
C THR A 106 -4.48 11.30 -16.01
N ASP A 107 -4.20 12.42 -15.34
CA ASP A 107 -3.20 13.40 -15.74
C ASP A 107 -2.35 13.83 -14.54
N ASN A 108 -1.06 14.06 -14.78
CA ASN A 108 -0.09 14.53 -13.80
C ASN A 108 -0.47 15.91 -13.26
N ALA A 109 -1.17 16.74 -14.05
CA ALA A 109 -1.66 18.05 -13.62
C ALA A 109 -2.59 17.99 -12.39
N LEU A 110 -3.22 16.83 -12.12
CA LEU A 110 -4.08 16.62 -10.96
C LEU A 110 -3.28 16.42 -9.66
N ILE A 111 -2.02 16.00 -9.74
CA ILE A 111 -1.18 15.65 -8.59
C ILE A 111 -0.50 16.88 -8.02
N VAL A 112 0.03 17.73 -8.90
CA VAL A 112 0.82 18.93 -8.54
C VAL A 112 0.13 19.84 -7.51
N PRO A 113 -1.17 20.18 -7.63
CA PRO A 113 -1.81 21.08 -6.68
C PRO A 113 -1.87 20.53 -5.25
N SER A 114 -1.96 19.21 -5.10
CA SER A 114 -2.08 18.56 -3.79
C SER A 114 -0.73 18.18 -3.19
N LEU A 115 0.18 17.67 -4.02
CA LEU A 115 1.44 17.06 -3.57
C LEU A 115 2.70 17.76 -4.09
N GLY A 116 2.59 18.78 -4.94
CA GLY A 116 3.74 19.49 -5.51
C GLY A 116 4.66 20.10 -4.46
N LYS A 117 4.11 20.57 -3.32
CA LYS A 117 4.89 21.05 -2.16
C LYS A 117 5.79 20.00 -1.51
N TYR A 118 5.50 18.72 -1.74
CA TYR A 118 6.29 17.58 -1.24
C TYR A 118 7.25 17.04 -2.30
N GLY A 119 7.37 17.70 -3.46
CA GLY A 119 8.21 17.26 -4.57
C GLY A 119 7.61 16.11 -5.40
N ILE A 120 6.32 15.83 -5.26
CA ILE A 120 5.61 14.79 -6.03
C ILE A 120 4.85 15.50 -7.15
N ILE A 121 5.36 15.38 -8.37
CA ILE A 121 4.87 16.15 -9.52
C ILE A 121 4.12 15.24 -10.50
N CYS A 122 4.55 13.99 -10.65
CA CYS A 122 3.93 13.03 -11.55
C CYS A 122 3.48 11.74 -10.85
N MET A 123 2.78 10.88 -11.61
CA MET A 123 2.34 9.56 -11.16
C MET A 123 3.52 8.67 -10.75
N GLU A 124 4.63 8.74 -11.48
CA GLU A 124 5.83 7.96 -11.20
C GLU A 124 6.47 8.35 -9.87
N ASP A 125 6.52 9.66 -9.55
CA ASP A 125 6.98 10.15 -8.25
C ASP A 125 6.09 9.63 -7.12
N LEU A 126 4.76 9.64 -7.34
CA LEU A 126 3.80 9.13 -6.37
C LEU A 126 3.99 7.63 -6.12
N ILE A 127 4.14 6.83 -7.18
CA ILE A 127 4.38 5.39 -7.10
C ILE A 127 5.71 5.11 -6.38
N HIS A 128 6.75 5.87 -6.71
CA HIS A 128 8.07 5.75 -6.09
C HIS A 128 7.99 6.05 -4.60
N GLU A 129 7.34 7.15 -4.20
CA GLU A 129 7.20 7.57 -2.81
C GLU A 129 6.43 6.54 -1.98
N ILE A 130 5.34 5.99 -2.54
CA ILE A 130 4.55 4.92 -1.90
C ILE A 130 5.36 3.63 -1.76
N TYR A 131 6.01 3.17 -2.83
CA TYR A 131 6.73 1.89 -2.83
C TYR A 131 7.98 1.90 -1.93
N THR A 132 8.75 2.98 -2.00
CA THR A 132 9.99 3.12 -1.21
C THR A 132 9.75 3.57 0.22
N ILE A 133 8.53 4.05 0.53
CA ILE A 133 8.17 4.67 1.81
C ILE A 133 9.10 5.85 2.09
N GLY A 134 9.04 6.83 1.18
CA GLY A 134 9.80 8.05 1.32
C GLY A 134 9.34 8.92 2.49
N LYS A 135 9.93 10.12 2.59
CA LYS A 135 9.71 11.04 3.71
C LYS A 135 8.27 11.52 3.79
N CYS A 136 7.61 11.68 2.63
CA CYS A 136 6.25 12.20 2.48
C CYS A 136 5.23 11.08 2.20
N PHE A 137 5.52 9.85 2.62
CA PHE A 137 4.64 8.69 2.43
C PHE A 137 3.23 8.93 2.98
N LYS A 138 3.11 9.59 4.14
CA LYS A 138 1.82 9.82 4.80
C LYS A 138 0.94 10.72 3.94
N GLU A 139 1.53 11.77 3.37
CA GLU A 139 0.89 12.75 2.51
C GLU A 139 0.46 12.11 1.19
N ALA A 140 1.37 11.35 0.57
CA ALA A 140 1.10 10.58 -0.65
C ALA A 140 -0.04 9.56 -0.45
N ASN A 141 -0.02 8.82 0.66
CA ASN A 141 -1.04 7.80 0.96
C ASN A 141 -2.40 8.43 1.33
N ASN A 142 -2.42 9.57 2.04
CA ASN A 142 -3.66 10.28 2.36
C ASN A 142 -4.30 10.95 1.14
N PHE A 143 -3.50 11.29 0.13
CA PHE A 143 -3.99 11.77 -1.16
C PHE A 143 -4.71 10.66 -1.93
N LEU A 144 -4.23 9.42 -1.86
CA LEU A 144 -4.87 8.27 -2.48
C LEU A 144 -6.18 7.93 -1.77
N TRP A 145 -7.26 7.85 -2.54
CA TRP A 145 -8.51 7.29 -2.06
C TRP A 145 -8.39 5.78 -1.89
N PRO A 146 -9.08 5.15 -0.91
CA PRO A 146 -9.10 3.70 -0.80
C PRO A 146 -9.48 3.02 -2.12
N PHE A 147 -8.67 2.05 -2.54
CA PHE A 147 -8.82 1.36 -3.81
C PHE A 147 -10.05 0.46 -3.77
N LYS A 148 -11.02 0.69 -4.65
CA LYS A 148 -12.15 -0.23 -4.84
C LYS A 148 -11.73 -1.38 -5.74
N LEU A 149 -11.55 -2.57 -5.17
CA LEU A 149 -11.19 -3.77 -5.91
C LEU A 149 -12.46 -4.51 -6.35
N SER A 150 -12.35 -5.22 -7.47
CA SER A 150 -13.39 -6.16 -7.90
C SER A 150 -13.15 -7.53 -7.25
N ILE A 151 -14.21 -8.33 -7.14
CA ILE A 151 -14.11 -9.73 -6.73
C ILE A 151 -13.03 -10.44 -7.55
N PHE A 152 -12.27 -11.31 -6.88
CA PHE A 152 -11.36 -12.25 -7.54
C PHE A 152 -12.20 -13.24 -8.35
N THR A 153 -12.51 -12.88 -9.60
CA THR A 153 -13.04 -13.87 -10.54
C THR A 153 -11.88 -14.80 -10.88
N LYS A 154 -11.93 -16.05 -10.42
CA LYS A 154 -11.07 -17.11 -10.97
C LYS A 154 -11.36 -17.15 -12.48
N ARG A 155 -10.37 -16.78 -13.29
CA ARG A 155 -10.33 -17.20 -14.69
C ARG A 155 -9.74 -18.60 -14.76
#